data_AF-A0A947MVH3-F1
#
_entry.id   AF-A0A947MVH3-F1
#
_cell.length_a   1.000
_cell.length_b   1.000
_cell.length_c   1.000
_cell.angle_alpha   90.00
_cell.angle_beta   90.00
_cell.angle_gamma   90.00
#
_symmetry.space_group_name_H-M   'P 1'
#
loop_
_entity.id
_entity.type
_entity.pdbx_description
1 polymer ?
#
loop_
_entity_poly.entity_id
_entity_poly.type
_entity_poly.pdbx_seq_one_letter_code
_entity_poly.pdbx_strand_id
1 'polypeptide(L)'
;KWRAVRYGVHGKLIDFGRQKEVPVRDLMREMIDLVAPAANMLGSLSELEHLYKILDNGTSADRQLQVYEETKSLEAVVDHVLDETVMGVI
;
A
#
# COMPACT_ATOMS: atom_id res chain seq x y z
N LYS A 1 -9.85 -9.59 7.06
CA LYS A 1 -10.20 -9.24 5.65
C LYS A 1 -10.89 -7.88 5.52
N TRP A 2 -12.01 -7.61 6.21
CA TRP A 2 -12.75 -6.33 6.07
C TRP A 2 -11.93 -5.07 6.41
N ARG A 3 -11.15 -5.08 7.50
CA ARG A 3 -10.35 -3.90 7.93
C ARG A 3 -9.36 -3.43 6.86
N ALA A 4 -8.69 -4.36 6.18
CA ALA A 4 -7.77 -4.04 5.09
C ALA A 4 -8.50 -3.37 3.91
N VAL A 5 -9.66 -3.91 3.52
CA VAL A 5 -10.46 -3.36 2.42
C VAL A 5 -11.01 -1.97 2.74
N ARG A 6 -11.45 -1.76 3.99
CA ARG A 6 -12.11 -0.49 4.38
C ARG A 6 -11.14 0.65 4.66
N TYR A 7 -9.96 0.35 5.20
CA TYR A 7 -9.05 1.37 5.74
C TYR A 7 -7.65 1.34 5.12
N GLY A 8 -7.34 0.34 4.29
CA GLY A 8 -6.04 0.24 3.61
C GLY A 8 -4.86 0.36 4.59
N VAL A 9 -3.85 1.12 4.18
CA VAL A 9 -2.61 1.37 4.95
C VAL A 9 -2.79 2.32 6.14
N HIS A 10 -3.94 2.98 6.24
CA HIS A 10 -4.27 3.89 7.34
C HIS A 10 -5.04 3.20 8.48
N GLY A 11 -5.33 1.91 8.30
CA GLY A 11 -6.09 1.11 9.26
C GLY A 11 -5.24 0.41 10.32
N LYS A 12 -5.94 -0.44 11.08
CA LYS A 12 -5.33 -1.41 12.00
C LYS A 12 -5.65 -2.84 11.58
N LEU A 13 -4.70 -3.74 11.82
CA LEU A 13 -4.86 -5.19 11.66
C LEU A 13 -4.62 -5.90 12.98
N ILE A 14 -5.06 -7.16 13.05
CA ILE A 14 -4.83 -8.01 14.22
C ILE A 14 -3.45 -8.65 14.04
N ASP A 15 -2.57 -8.40 15.00
CA ASP A 15 -1.36 -9.18 15.19
C ASP A 15 -1.73 -10.42 16.02
N PHE A 16 -1.62 -11.60 15.42
CA PHE A 16 -1.97 -12.86 16.07
C PHE A 16 -0.98 -13.30 17.14
N GLY A 17 0.30 -12.91 17.03
CA GLY A 17 1.32 -13.21 18.02
C GLY A 17 1.12 -12.37 19.29
N ARG A 18 0.77 -11.10 19.12
CA ARG A 18 0.50 -10.17 20.24
C ARG A 18 -0.95 -10.16 20.70
N GLN A 19 -1.85 -10.83 19.98
CA GLN A 19 -3.30 -10.88 20.23
C GLN A 19 -3.95 -9.49 20.40
N LYS A 20 -3.49 -8.50 19.63
CA LYS A 20 -4.00 -7.12 19.70
C LYS A 20 -4.11 -6.49 18.32
N GLU A 21 -4.92 -5.44 18.22
CA GLU A 21 -4.89 -4.59 17.03
C GLU A 21 -3.68 -3.66 17.04
N VAL A 22 -3.00 -3.59 15.90
CA VAL A 22 -1.83 -2.74 15.68
C VAL A 22 -2.00 -1.97 14.36
N PRO A 23 -1.36 -0.79 14.21
CA PRO A 23 -1.32 -0.10 12.92
C PRO A 23 -0.80 -1.01 11.80
N VAL A 24 -1.41 -0.91 10.62
CA VAL A 24 -0.97 -1.67 9.42
C VAL A 24 0.50 -1.39 9.13
N ARG A 25 0.93 -0.13 9.25
CA ARG A 25 2.32 0.29 8.98
C ARG A 25 3.32 -0.46 9.82
N ASP A 26 3.07 -0.60 11.12
CA ASP A 26 3.97 -1.30 12.03
C ASP A 26 4.02 -2.80 11.69
N LEU A 27 2.85 -3.42 11.52
CA LEU A 27 2.75 -4.84 11.21
C LEU A 27 3.38 -5.20 9.87
N MET A 28 3.22 -4.34 8.86
CA MET A 28 3.81 -4.57 7.53
C MET A 28 5.31 -4.40 7.54
N ARG A 29 5.87 -3.46 8.33
CA ARG A 29 7.34 -3.35 8.51
C ARG A 29 7.91 -4.62 9.11
N GLU A 30 7.27 -5.14 10.18
CA GLU A 30 7.66 -6.43 10.78
C GLU A 30 7.56 -7.59 9.77
N MET A 31 6.53 -7.60 8.92
CA MET A 31 6.36 -8.63 7.89
C MET A 31 7.41 -8.53 6.78
N ILE A 32 7.76 -7.31 6.35
CA ILE A 32 8.81 -7.09 5.33
C ILE A 32 10.16 -7.59 5.87
N ASP A 33 10.50 -7.24 7.12
CA ASP A 33 11.74 -7.69 7.75
C ASP A 33 11.80 -9.23 7.88
N LEU A 34 10.65 -9.85 8.16
CA LEU A 34 10.54 -11.32 8.24
C LEU A 34 10.81 -12.00 6.90
N VAL A 35 10.34 -11.44 5.78
CA VAL A 35 10.48 -12.05 4.44
C VAL A 35 11.74 -11.59 3.70
N ALA A 36 12.40 -10.53 4.15
CA ALA A 36 13.60 -9.96 3.50
C ALA A 36 14.71 -10.99 3.23
N PRO A 37 15.04 -11.94 4.12
CA PRO A 37 16.05 -12.97 3.81
C PRO A 37 15.66 -13.85 2.61
N ALA A 38 14.39 -14.24 2.52
CA ALA A 38 13.89 -15.04 1.41
C ALA A 38 13.82 -14.22 0.11
N ALA A 39 13.39 -12.96 0.18
CA ALA A 39 13.40 -12.05 -0.96
C ALA A 39 14.81 -11.81 -1.49
N ASN A 40 15.82 -11.68 -0.61
CA ASN A 40 17.22 -11.58 -1.01
C ASN A 40 17.69 -12.82 -1.79
N MET A 41 17.35 -14.02 -1.32
CA MET A 41 17.70 -15.26 -2.03
C MET A 41 17.04 -15.37 -3.41
N LEU A 42 15.84 -14.82 -3.56
CA LEU A 42 15.07 -14.82 -4.82
C LEU A 42 15.38 -13.62 -5.72
N GLY A 43 16.20 -12.67 -5.26
CA GLY A 43 16.52 -11.45 -6.00
C GLY A 43 15.37 -10.42 -6.05
N SER A 44 14.42 -10.47 -5.11
CA SER A 44 13.21 -9.64 -5.08
C SER A 44 13.23 -8.55 -3.98
N LEU A 45 14.42 -8.07 -3.60
CA LEU A 45 14.53 -7.01 -2.58
C LEU A 45 13.96 -5.67 -3.06
N SER A 46 14.13 -5.34 -4.34
CA SER A 46 13.60 -4.12 -4.95
C SER A 46 12.08 -3.98 -4.82
N GLU A 47 11.37 -5.10 -4.87
CA GLU A 47 9.92 -5.17 -4.75
C GLU A 47 9.49 -4.90 -3.31
N LEU A 48 10.28 -5.35 -2.32
CA LEU A 48 10.06 -5.00 -0.92
C LEU A 48 10.32 -3.51 -0.65
N GLU A 49 11.29 -2.91 -1.32
CA GLU A 49 11.54 -1.47 -1.21
C GLU A 49 10.32 -0.64 -1.65
N HIS A 50 9.62 -1.10 -2.69
CA HIS A 50 8.39 -0.45 -3.15
C HIS A 50 7.27 -0.50 -2.09
N LEU A 51 7.19 -1.56 -1.29
CA LEU A 51 6.20 -1.65 -0.22
C LEU A 51 6.38 -0.53 0.82
N TYR A 52 7.63 -0.13 1.15
CA TYR A 52 7.85 1.01 2.04
C TYR A 52 7.32 2.31 1.44
N LYS A 53 7.43 2.51 0.12
CA LYS A 53 6.85 3.68 -0.56
C LYS A 53 5.32 3.68 -0.46
N ILE A 54 4.66 2.54 -0.64
CA ILE A 54 3.20 2.43 -0.46
C ILE A 54 2.80 2.72 0.98
N LEU A 55 3.57 2.19 1.94
CA LEU A 55 3.33 2.50 3.35
C LEU A 55 3.44 4.01 3.55
N ASP A 56 4.52 4.66 3.14
CA ASP A 56 4.74 6.08 3.43
C ASP A 56 3.80 7.02 2.66
N ASN A 57 3.60 6.79 1.36
CA ASN A 57 2.86 7.70 0.47
C ASN A 57 1.38 7.36 0.29
N GLY A 58 0.93 6.20 0.77
CA GLY A 58 -0.42 5.70 0.50
C GLY A 58 -0.53 4.86 -0.77
N THR A 59 -1.74 4.36 -0.99
CA THR A 59 -2.14 3.46 -2.07
C THR A 59 -2.63 4.22 -3.30
N SER A 60 -2.81 3.53 -4.43
CA SER A 60 -3.49 4.13 -5.60
C SER A 60 -4.90 4.61 -5.24
N ALA A 61 -5.62 3.94 -4.33
CA ALA A 61 -6.92 4.42 -3.86
C ALA A 61 -6.83 5.80 -3.17
N ASP A 62 -5.77 6.05 -2.41
CA ASP A 62 -5.54 7.36 -1.78
C ASP A 62 -5.33 8.46 -2.84
N ARG A 63 -4.54 8.17 -3.88
CA ARG A 63 -4.29 9.11 -4.98
C ARG A 63 -5.53 9.36 -5.84
N GLN A 64 -6.30 8.31 -6.14
CA GLN A 64 -7.58 8.44 -6.85
C GLN A 64 -8.59 9.29 -6.06
N LEU A 65 -8.69 9.08 -4.74
CA LEU A 65 -9.51 9.92 -3.87
C LEU A 65 -9.04 11.37 -3.89
N GLN A 66 -7.73 11.61 -3.85
CA GLN A 66 -7.17 12.96 -3.94
C GLN A 66 -7.55 13.65 -5.26
N VAL A 67 -7.36 12.99 -6.40
CA VAL A 67 -7.74 13.52 -7.72
C VAL A 67 -9.23 13.84 -7.78
N TYR A 68 -10.07 12.96 -7.24
CA TYR A 68 -11.51 13.22 -7.17
C TYR A 68 -11.85 14.39 -6.25
N GLU A 69 -11.18 14.52 -5.10
CA GLU A 69 -11.41 15.65 -4.18
C GLU A 69 -11.02 16.99 -4.82
N GLU A 70 -9.97 17.02 -5.63
CA GLU A 70 -9.49 18.23 -6.31
C GLU A 70 -10.32 18.59 -7.56
N THR A 71 -10.77 17.59 -8.33
CA THR A 71 -11.41 17.81 -9.65
C THR A 71 -12.92 17.60 -9.62
N LYS A 72 -13.44 16.83 -8.67
CA LYS A 72 -14.82 16.33 -8.61
C LYS A 72 -15.28 15.61 -9.89
N SER A 73 -14.34 15.05 -10.66
CA SER A 73 -14.59 14.32 -11.91
C SER A 73 -14.07 12.90 -11.81
N LEU A 74 -14.89 11.93 -12.23
CA LEU A 74 -14.47 10.53 -12.33
C LEU A 74 -13.66 10.27 -13.60
N GLU A 75 -13.91 11.03 -14.66
CA GLU A 75 -13.12 11.00 -15.90
C GLU A 75 -11.67 11.37 -15.61
N ALA A 76 -11.43 12.43 -14.83
CA ALA A 76 -10.09 12.84 -14.41
C ALA A 76 -9.38 11.75 -13.58
N VAL A 77 -10.12 11.00 -12.76
CA VAL A 77 -9.56 9.85 -12.02
C VAL A 77 -9.15 8.72 -12.97
N VAL A 78 -9.98 8.42 -13.98
CA VAL A 78 -9.66 7.41 -14.99
C VAL A 78 -8.42 7.81 -15.80
N ASP A 79 -8.35 9.07 -16.25
CA ASP A 79 -7.19 9.61 -16.97
C ASP A 79 -5.92 9.48 -16.12
N HIS A 80 -6.00 9.83 -14.83
CA HIS A 80 -4.88 9.68 -13.91
C HIS A 80 -4.41 8.22 -13.78
N VAL A 81 -5.32 7.26 -13.63
CA VAL A 81 -4.98 5.83 -13.52
C VAL A 81 -4.35 5.30 -14.81
N LEU A 82 -4.83 5.76 -15.97
CA LEU A 82 -4.22 5.42 -17.25
C LEU A 82 -2.76 5.89 -17.31
N ASP A 83 -2.50 7.13 -16.91
CA ASP A 83 -1.15 7.70 -16.87
C ASP A 83 -0.23 6.92 -15.92
N GLU A 84 -0.70 6.59 -14.70
CA GLU A 84 0.09 5.79 -13.74
C GLU A 84 0.45 4.41 -14.29
N THR A 85 -0.47 3.78 -15.02
CA THR A 85 -0.29 2.46 -15.63
C THR A 85 0.75 2.51 -16.75
N VAL A 86 0.68 3.52 -17.61
CA VAL A 86 1.64 3.70 -18.72
C VAL A 86 3.04 4.02 -18.20
N MET A 87 3.15 4.79 -17.12
CA MET A 87 4.42 5.15 -16.50
C MET A 87 5.05 4.06 -15.63
N GLY A 88 4.35 2.94 -15.39
CA GLY A 88 4.83 1.85 -14.53
C GLY A 88 4.95 2.24 -13.05
N VAL A 89 4.08 3.16 -12.60
CA VAL A 89 4.03 3.63 -11.20
C VAL A 89 3.18 2.68 -10.33
N ILE A 90 2.42 1.78 -10.97
CA ILE A 90 1.64 0.69 -10.36
C ILE A 90 2.41 -0.62 -10.45
#